data_AF-A0A3D9CUT0-F1
#
_entry.id   AF-A0A3D9CUT0-F1
#
_cell.length_a   1.000
_cell.length_b   1.000
_cell.length_c   1.000
_cell.angle_alpha   90.00
_cell.angle_beta   90.00
_cell.angle_gamma   90.00
#
_symmetry.space_group_name_H-M   'P 1'
#
loop_
_entity.id
_entity.type
_entity.pdbx_description
1 polymer ?
#
loop_
_entity_poly.entity_id
_entity_poly.type
_entity_poly.pdbx_seq_one_letter_code
_entity_poly.pdbx_strand_id
1 'polypeptide(L)'
;MKLQKILIASLCSGSLLAVCSCSKDDIESTETRITYADLPVASQKIITENFADAYVTQAVKKNNPESDGTLYKTWLSNSFKINFDVKGSPTDIEGHQKKIPDNMVHPNILSYVNQHYSASVYIRDIDKEHYGYEVELSNDVELKFDNSGNFMSAETDNDSGEISISYSSLPKKSRIFTETHFPGITVSSVVKNKVIDSDGILYELKLSNGAEIDFDPEGNWMEVENKYHKIPSSIIPSPILLYTQQNYPVPLFVKGIKKKIYGYKTEISNGVDLKFDINGIFLGIDD
;
A
#
# COMPACT_ATOMS: atom_id res chain seq x y z
N MET A 1 -12.50 -25.50 57.19
CA MET A 1 -11.96 -25.24 58.55
C MET A 1 -10.73 -26.10 58.77
N LYS A 2 -9.57 -25.46 58.98
CA LYS A 2 -8.24 -25.93 59.45
C LYS A 2 -7.15 -25.19 58.63
N LEU A 3 -6.85 -23.94 59.00
CA LEU A 3 -5.86 -23.47 59.98
C LEU A 3 -4.46 -23.27 59.38
N GLN A 4 -4.21 -21.98 59.07
CA GLN A 4 -2.96 -21.21 59.16
C GLN A 4 -1.73 -21.89 59.77
N LYS A 5 -0.58 -21.68 59.11
CA LYS A 5 0.68 -21.33 59.79
C LYS A 5 1.37 -20.18 59.04
N ILE A 6 1.40 -19.04 59.71
CA ILE A 6 2.23 -17.87 59.43
C ILE A 6 3.60 -18.13 60.08
N LEU A 7 4.69 -17.84 59.38
CA LEU A 7 5.99 -17.63 60.01
C LEU A 7 6.59 -16.32 59.48
N ILE A 8 6.78 -15.37 60.38
CA ILE A 8 7.49 -14.11 60.19
C ILE A 8 8.77 -14.18 61.04
N ALA A 9 9.88 -13.70 60.48
CA ALA A 9 10.94 -12.89 61.11
C ALA A 9 12.33 -13.30 60.61
N SER A 10 13.10 -12.36 60.04
CA SER A 10 13.96 -11.53 60.88
C SER A 10 14.68 -10.46 60.04
N LEU A 11 14.73 -9.27 60.62
CA LEU A 11 15.43 -8.08 60.17
C LEU A 11 16.88 -8.18 60.67
N CYS A 12 17.88 -7.90 59.83
CA CYS A 12 19.24 -7.63 60.31
C CYS A 12 19.82 -6.45 59.52
N SER A 13 19.94 -5.31 60.21
CA SER A 13 20.60 -4.09 59.74
C SER A 13 22.08 -4.11 60.12
N GLY A 14 22.96 -3.65 59.24
CA GLY A 14 24.37 -3.41 59.57
C GLY A 14 25.25 -3.16 58.35
N SER A 15 25.36 -1.88 57.97
CA SER A 15 26.20 -1.34 56.89
C SER A 15 27.70 -1.49 57.13
N LEU A 16 28.50 -1.77 56.08
CA LEU A 16 29.79 -1.11 55.87
C LEU A 16 30.17 -1.12 54.37
N LEU A 17 30.74 0.01 53.95
CA LEU A 17 30.90 0.50 52.58
C LEU A 17 31.89 -0.29 51.72
N ALA A 18 31.50 -0.56 50.48
CA ALA A 18 32.40 -0.64 49.33
C ALA A 18 31.69 0.01 48.12
N VAL A 19 31.85 1.33 47.95
CA VAL A 19 31.39 2.03 46.75
C VAL A 19 32.43 1.82 45.65
N CYS A 20 32.28 0.73 44.90
CA CYS A 20 32.85 0.65 43.57
C CYS A 20 32.13 1.67 42.70
N SER A 21 32.92 2.56 42.11
CA SER A 21 32.53 3.47 41.05
C SER A 21 31.99 2.66 39.87
N CYS A 22 30.67 2.70 39.66
CA CYS A 22 30.04 2.36 38.39
C CYS A 22 29.03 3.47 38.06
N SER A 23 29.15 3.97 36.85
CA SER A 23 28.35 5.03 36.22
C SER A 23 26.86 4.83 36.46
N LYS A 24 26.20 5.87 36.97
CA LYS A 24 24.75 6.03 36.88
C LYS A 24 24.37 6.30 35.42
N ASP A 25 24.35 5.25 34.63
CA ASP A 25 23.67 5.21 33.34
C ASP A 25 22.72 4.00 33.37
N ASP A 26 21.85 3.96 34.39
CA ASP A 26 20.67 3.10 34.32
C ASP A 26 19.76 3.72 33.26
N ILE A 27 19.89 3.25 32.02
CA ILE A 27 18.89 3.44 30.98
C ILE A 27 17.59 2.87 31.57
N GLU A 28 16.68 3.73 32.02
CA GLU A 28 15.34 3.28 32.42
C GLU A 28 14.77 2.46 31.26
N SER A 29 14.44 1.19 31.53
CA SER A 29 13.78 0.36 30.54
C SER A 29 12.48 1.06 30.12
N THR A 30 12.34 1.34 28.83
CA THR A 30 11.16 2.04 28.28
C THR A 30 9.88 1.20 28.35
N GLU A 31 9.99 -0.02 28.88
CA GLU A 31 8.94 -1.00 29.07
C GLU A 31 9.20 -1.87 30.30
N THR A 32 8.11 -2.44 30.82
CA THR A 32 8.12 -3.35 31.96
C THR A 32 7.52 -4.68 31.56
N ARG A 33 8.14 -5.79 31.96
CA ARG A 33 7.56 -7.13 31.77
C ARG A 33 6.32 -7.30 32.65
N ILE A 34 5.24 -7.80 32.05
CA ILE A 34 3.98 -8.08 32.73
C ILE A 34 3.56 -9.54 32.48
N THR A 35 2.49 -9.97 33.15
CA THR A 35 1.89 -11.28 32.94
C THR A 35 0.62 -11.18 32.08
N TYR A 36 0.12 -12.32 31.59
CA TYR A 36 -1.16 -12.37 30.87
C TYR A 36 -2.32 -11.77 31.67
N ALA A 37 -2.32 -11.93 32.99
CA ALA A 37 -3.37 -11.41 33.86
C ALA A 37 -3.38 -9.88 33.94
N ASP A 38 -2.25 -9.22 33.63
CA ASP A 38 -2.11 -7.77 33.66
C ASP A 38 -2.53 -7.10 32.33
N LEU A 39 -2.78 -7.88 31.28
CA LEU A 39 -3.27 -7.37 30.00
C LEU A 39 -4.72 -6.88 30.12
N PRO A 40 -5.15 -5.92 29.28
CA PRO A 40 -6.57 -5.56 29.18
C PRO A 40 -7.45 -6.80 28.92
N VAL A 41 -8.63 -6.85 29.54
CA VAL A 41 -9.58 -7.96 29.35
C VAL A 41 -9.95 -8.16 27.87
N ALA A 42 -10.01 -7.08 27.10
CA ALA A 42 -10.24 -7.14 25.66
C ALA A 42 -9.11 -7.89 24.92
N SER A 43 -7.85 -7.60 25.23
CA SER A 43 -6.69 -8.31 24.67
C SER A 43 -6.72 -9.79 25.03
N GLN A 44 -7.01 -10.11 26.30
CA GLN A 44 -7.13 -11.49 26.78
C GLN A 44 -8.17 -12.27 25.97
N LYS A 45 -9.35 -11.67 25.76
CA LYS A 45 -10.44 -12.25 24.98
C LYS A 45 -10.02 -12.49 23.52
N ILE A 46 -9.41 -11.49 22.88
CA ILE A 46 -8.93 -11.59 21.50
C ILE A 46 -7.94 -12.76 21.35
N ILE A 47 -6.98 -12.89 22.26
CA ILE A 47 -6.01 -13.99 22.21
C ILE A 47 -6.73 -15.35 22.32
N THR A 48 -7.62 -15.50 23.30
CA THR A 48 -8.30 -16.80 23.54
C THR A 48 -9.29 -17.20 22.46
N GLU A 49 -9.98 -16.24 21.85
CA GLU A 49 -10.98 -16.54 20.81
C GLU A 49 -10.35 -16.82 19.44
N ASN A 50 -9.16 -16.26 19.17
CA ASN A 50 -8.53 -16.32 17.85
C ASN A 50 -7.30 -17.22 17.77
N PHE A 51 -6.65 -17.49 18.90
CA PHE A 51 -5.42 -18.28 18.99
C PHE A 51 -5.54 -19.34 20.09
N ALA A 52 -6.64 -20.12 20.06
CA ALA A 52 -6.98 -21.09 21.11
C ALA A 52 -5.94 -22.20 21.32
N ASP A 53 -5.07 -22.44 20.32
CA ASP A 53 -3.95 -23.39 20.37
C ASP A 53 -2.64 -22.76 20.89
N ALA A 54 -2.67 -21.47 21.25
CA ALA A 54 -1.50 -20.72 21.69
C ALA A 54 -1.68 -20.11 23.08
N TYR A 55 -0.56 -19.80 23.71
CA TYR A 55 -0.51 -19.07 24.97
C TYR A 55 0.56 -17.97 24.92
N VAL A 56 0.41 -16.95 25.77
CA VAL A 56 1.37 -15.85 25.87
C VAL A 56 2.68 -16.35 26.49
N THR A 57 3.78 -16.27 25.74
CA THR A 57 5.14 -16.59 26.22
C THR A 57 5.82 -15.36 26.82
N GLN A 58 5.49 -14.17 26.32
CA GLN A 58 6.01 -12.90 26.80
C GLN A 58 4.95 -11.81 26.64
N ALA A 59 4.86 -10.93 27.65
CA ALA A 59 4.10 -9.69 27.57
C ALA A 59 4.92 -8.55 28.20
N VAL A 60 4.89 -7.39 27.57
CA VAL A 60 5.49 -6.16 28.10
C VAL A 60 4.49 -5.01 27.99
N LYS A 61 4.63 -4.04 28.88
CA LYS A 61 3.90 -2.77 28.86
C LYS A 61 4.89 -1.63 28.66
N LYS A 62 4.69 -0.79 27.65
CA LYS A 62 5.45 0.44 27.44
C LYS A 62 5.13 1.46 28.54
N ASN A 63 6.09 2.32 28.87
CA ASN A 63 5.85 3.41 29.83
C ASN A 63 4.88 4.46 29.27
N ASN A 64 4.95 4.71 27.95
CA ASN A 64 4.05 5.57 27.20
C ASN A 64 3.62 4.86 25.91
N PRO A 65 2.42 5.13 25.38
CA PRO A 65 2.01 4.61 24.08
C PRO A 65 2.97 5.05 22.96
N GLU A 66 3.19 4.15 21.99
CA GLU A 66 3.87 4.46 20.73
C GLU A 66 2.97 5.34 19.82
N SER A 67 3.49 5.81 18.69
CA SER A 67 2.77 6.75 17.81
C SER A 67 1.49 6.17 17.21
N ASP A 68 1.44 4.85 17.05
CA ASP A 68 0.27 4.05 16.63
C ASP A 68 -0.70 3.75 17.79
N GLY A 69 -0.35 4.14 19.02
CA GLY A 69 -1.11 3.87 20.24
C GLY A 69 -0.71 2.59 20.97
N THR A 70 0.27 1.81 20.46
CA THR A 70 0.73 0.57 21.08
C THR A 70 1.22 0.83 22.51
N LEU A 71 0.61 0.15 23.48
CA LEU A 71 1.01 0.20 24.90
C LEU A 71 1.43 -1.17 25.43
N TYR A 72 0.86 -2.26 24.89
CA TYR A 72 1.19 -3.62 25.28
C TYR A 72 1.73 -4.38 24.07
N LYS A 73 2.81 -5.15 24.26
CA LYS A 73 3.33 -6.07 23.23
C LYS A 73 3.30 -7.48 23.77
N THR A 74 2.80 -8.42 22.98
CA THR A 74 2.66 -9.82 23.37
C THR A 74 3.26 -10.75 22.32
N TRP A 75 3.90 -11.81 22.78
CA TRP A 75 4.41 -12.90 21.93
C TRP A 75 3.72 -14.19 22.35
N LEU A 76 3.26 -14.95 21.37
CA LEU A 76 2.54 -16.19 21.55
C LEU A 76 3.44 -17.40 21.27
N SER A 77 3.08 -18.55 21.83
CA SER A 77 3.80 -19.82 21.66
C SER A 77 3.80 -20.33 20.22
N ASN A 78 2.85 -19.87 19.40
CA ASN A 78 2.77 -20.17 17.97
C ASN A 78 3.44 -19.07 17.12
N SER A 79 4.39 -18.33 17.68
CA SER A 79 5.19 -17.30 17.02
C SER A 79 4.46 -15.99 16.71
N PHE A 80 3.14 -15.90 16.80
CA PHE A 80 2.46 -14.63 16.59
C PHE A 80 2.94 -13.58 17.59
N LYS A 81 3.14 -12.35 17.12
CA LYS A 81 3.29 -11.17 17.96
C LYS A 81 2.05 -10.30 17.76
N ILE A 82 1.49 -9.79 18.86
CA ILE A 82 0.32 -8.93 18.82
C ILE A 82 0.56 -7.74 19.74
N ASN A 83 0.46 -6.54 19.17
CA ASN A 83 0.53 -5.28 19.87
C ASN A 83 -0.90 -4.77 20.15
N PHE A 84 -1.10 -4.18 21.33
CA PHE A 84 -2.40 -3.66 21.75
C PHE A 84 -2.29 -2.22 22.28
N ASP A 85 -3.35 -1.45 22.01
CA ASP A 85 -3.57 -0.15 22.62
C ASP A 85 -3.94 -0.24 24.12
N VAL A 86 -4.16 0.91 24.76
CA VAL A 86 -4.56 0.98 26.18
C VAL A 86 -5.91 0.29 26.48
N LYS A 87 -6.80 0.16 25.50
CA LYS A 87 -8.13 -0.47 25.61
C LYS A 87 -8.08 -1.98 25.33
N GLY A 88 -6.97 -2.46 24.78
CA GLY A 88 -6.79 -3.84 24.36
C GLY A 88 -7.23 -4.13 22.93
N SER A 89 -7.37 -3.10 22.09
CA SER A 89 -7.59 -3.25 20.65
C SER A 89 -6.25 -3.55 19.96
N PRO A 90 -6.19 -4.44 18.96
CA PRO A 90 -4.96 -4.70 18.23
C PRO A 90 -4.50 -3.45 17.46
N THR A 91 -3.22 -3.15 17.56
CA THR A 91 -2.54 -2.10 16.78
C THR A 91 -1.61 -2.71 15.73
N ASP A 92 -1.07 -3.89 15.99
CA ASP A 92 -0.18 -4.61 15.06
C ASP A 92 -0.30 -6.11 15.35
N ILE A 93 -0.29 -6.91 14.28
CA ILE A 93 -0.38 -8.37 14.32
C ILE A 93 0.66 -8.90 13.34
N GLU A 94 1.74 -9.49 13.86
CA GLU A 94 2.75 -10.17 13.05
C GLU A 94 2.54 -11.69 13.14
N GLY A 95 2.23 -12.33 12.01
CA GLY A 95 1.98 -13.77 11.90
C GLY A 95 3.22 -14.59 11.56
N HIS A 96 4.32 -13.96 11.12
CA HIS A 96 5.56 -14.63 10.72
C HIS A 96 5.29 -15.84 9.79
N GLN A 97 4.80 -15.57 8.58
CA GLN A 97 4.41 -16.57 7.57
C GLN A 97 3.14 -17.38 7.87
N LYS A 98 2.44 -17.12 8.98
CA LYS A 98 1.14 -17.76 9.26
C LYS A 98 -0.01 -16.83 8.87
N LYS A 99 -1.12 -17.42 8.47
CA LYS A 99 -2.34 -16.68 8.14
C LYS A 99 -2.95 -16.08 9.40
N ILE A 100 -3.21 -14.76 9.37
CA ILE A 100 -4.01 -14.09 10.40
C ILE A 100 -5.46 -14.60 10.33
N PRO A 101 -6.12 -14.90 11.48
CA PRO A 101 -7.53 -15.28 11.51
C PRO A 101 -8.43 -14.24 10.82
N ASP A 102 -9.29 -14.69 9.90
CA ASP A 102 -10.11 -13.81 9.04
C ASP A 102 -10.99 -12.82 9.82
N ASN A 103 -11.45 -13.20 11.01
CA ASN A 103 -12.27 -12.36 11.89
C ASN A 103 -11.49 -11.26 12.62
N MET A 104 -10.14 -11.28 12.56
CA MET A 104 -9.29 -10.19 13.01
C MET A 104 -8.98 -9.17 11.91
N VAL A 105 -9.35 -9.48 10.65
CA VAL A 105 -9.12 -8.62 9.49
C VAL A 105 -10.35 -7.74 9.24
N HIS A 106 -10.12 -6.48 8.87
CA HIS A 106 -11.21 -5.61 8.43
C HIS A 106 -11.94 -6.25 7.21
N PRO A 107 -13.28 -6.37 7.20
CA PRO A 107 -13.99 -7.12 6.15
C PRO A 107 -13.70 -6.65 4.72
N ASN A 108 -13.57 -5.33 4.51
CA ASN A 108 -13.25 -4.78 3.18
C ASN A 108 -11.84 -5.15 2.71
N ILE A 109 -10.86 -5.24 3.62
CA ILE A 109 -9.49 -5.68 3.32
C ILE A 109 -9.51 -7.16 2.91
N LEU A 110 -10.17 -8.00 3.72
CA LEU A 110 -10.29 -9.42 3.42
C LEU A 110 -11.01 -9.67 2.08
N SER A 111 -12.07 -8.91 1.80
CA SER A 111 -12.77 -8.97 0.52
C SER A 111 -11.87 -8.56 -0.66
N TYR A 112 -11.08 -7.49 -0.50
CA TYR A 112 -10.15 -7.04 -1.53
C TYR A 112 -9.10 -8.11 -1.83
N VAL A 113 -8.46 -8.68 -0.80
CA VAL A 113 -7.45 -9.72 -0.98
C VAL A 113 -8.02 -10.95 -1.70
N ASN A 114 -9.20 -11.41 -1.29
CA ASN A 114 -9.87 -12.56 -1.90
C ASN A 114 -10.31 -12.31 -3.37
N GLN A 115 -10.58 -11.07 -3.74
CA GLN A 115 -11.00 -10.70 -5.10
C GLN A 115 -9.82 -10.50 -6.05
N HIS A 116 -8.69 -10.00 -5.54
CA HIS A 116 -7.57 -9.53 -6.36
C HIS A 116 -6.36 -10.47 -6.35
N TYR A 117 -6.27 -11.42 -5.42
CA TYR A 117 -5.14 -12.34 -5.30
C TYR A 117 -5.58 -13.80 -5.40
N SER A 118 -4.64 -14.67 -5.79
CA SER A 118 -4.86 -16.12 -5.85
C SER A 118 -5.30 -16.67 -4.50
N ALA A 119 -6.17 -17.68 -4.48
CA ALA A 119 -6.71 -18.28 -3.26
C ALA A 119 -5.65 -18.89 -2.30
N SER A 120 -4.41 -19.10 -2.77
CA SER A 120 -3.28 -19.53 -1.95
C SER A 120 -2.57 -18.38 -1.22
N VAL A 121 -2.84 -17.13 -1.59
CA VAL A 121 -2.29 -15.93 -0.96
C VAL A 121 -3.14 -15.59 0.26
N TYR A 122 -2.48 -15.27 1.38
CA TYR A 122 -3.14 -14.90 2.63
C TYR A 122 -2.47 -13.71 3.30
N ILE A 123 -3.20 -13.05 4.17
CA ILE A 123 -2.69 -11.95 4.99
C ILE A 123 -1.85 -12.55 6.12
N ARG A 124 -0.57 -12.15 6.19
CA ARG A 124 0.36 -12.62 7.22
C ARG A 124 0.58 -11.59 8.32
N ASP A 125 0.60 -10.30 7.98
CA ASP A 125 0.86 -9.21 8.92
C ASP A 125 -0.15 -8.06 8.71
N ILE A 126 -0.56 -7.37 9.79
CA ILE A 126 -1.48 -6.22 9.76
C ILE A 126 -1.00 -5.18 10.77
N ASP A 127 -0.71 -3.97 10.29
CA ASP A 127 -0.28 -2.85 11.11
C ASP A 127 -1.24 -1.66 11.01
N LYS A 128 -1.55 -1.06 12.15
CA LYS A 128 -2.44 0.10 12.24
C LYS A 128 -1.63 1.38 12.01
N GLU A 129 -1.79 1.92 10.81
CA GLU A 129 -1.14 3.16 10.42
C GLU A 129 -2.02 4.40 10.63
N HIS A 130 -1.39 5.57 10.65
CA HIS A 130 -2.10 6.86 10.78
C HIS A 130 -3.09 7.10 9.64
N TYR A 131 -2.82 6.56 8.44
CA TYR A 131 -3.71 6.64 7.28
C TYR A 131 -4.79 5.54 7.27
N GLY A 132 -4.59 4.44 7.99
CA GLY A 132 -5.49 3.29 7.95
C GLY A 132 -4.85 1.99 8.38
N TYR A 133 -4.53 1.12 7.43
CA TYR A 133 -3.95 -0.20 7.66
C TYR A 133 -2.87 -0.49 6.63
N GLU A 134 -1.74 -1.01 7.09
CA GLU A 134 -0.75 -1.68 6.26
C GLU A 134 -0.93 -3.19 6.43
N VAL A 135 -0.85 -3.94 5.34
CA VAL A 135 -1.15 -5.37 5.32
C VAL A 135 -0.13 -6.07 4.45
N GLU A 136 0.60 -7.02 5.01
CA GLU A 136 1.53 -7.83 4.24
C GLU A 136 0.92 -9.18 3.88
N LEU A 137 1.04 -9.55 2.60
CA LEU A 137 0.58 -10.81 2.06
C LEU A 137 1.69 -11.87 2.05
N SER A 138 1.29 -13.14 2.02
CA SER A 138 2.19 -14.29 1.99
C SER A 138 3.07 -14.40 0.73
N ASN A 139 2.83 -13.55 -0.27
CA ASN A 139 3.64 -13.41 -1.48
C ASN A 139 4.45 -12.10 -1.49
N ASP A 140 4.72 -11.53 -0.30
CA ASP A 140 5.57 -10.35 -0.08
C ASP A 140 5.03 -9.08 -0.78
N VAL A 141 3.71 -9.01 -0.93
CA VAL A 141 3.02 -7.78 -1.36
C VAL A 141 2.55 -7.05 -0.12
N GLU A 142 2.95 -5.79 0.01
CA GLU A 142 2.47 -4.86 1.02
C GLU A 142 1.29 -4.07 0.44
N LEU A 143 0.19 -4.00 1.18
CA LEU A 143 -1.04 -3.32 0.80
C LEU A 143 -1.39 -2.26 1.83
N LYS A 144 -1.69 -1.06 1.34
CA LYS A 144 -2.12 0.08 2.15
C LYS A 144 -3.60 0.31 1.94
N PHE A 145 -4.33 0.45 3.04
CA PHE A 145 -5.76 0.72 3.06
C PHE A 145 -6.07 1.91 3.95
N ASP A 146 -7.16 2.61 3.66
CA ASP A 146 -7.65 3.67 4.54
C ASP A 146 -8.33 3.09 5.79
N ASN A 147 -8.75 3.96 6.71
CA ASN A 147 -9.45 3.56 7.94
C ASN A 147 -10.78 2.81 7.71
N SER A 148 -11.37 2.88 6.52
CA SER A 148 -12.59 2.13 6.14
C SER A 148 -12.27 0.83 5.39
N GLY A 149 -10.99 0.48 5.25
CA GLY A 149 -10.52 -0.67 4.51
C GLY A 149 -10.63 -0.52 2.99
N ASN A 150 -10.70 0.71 2.46
CA ASN A 150 -10.61 0.93 1.02
C ASN A 150 -9.15 0.90 0.58
N PHE A 151 -8.87 0.20 -0.50
CA PHE A 151 -7.52 0.09 -1.06
C PHE A 151 -6.94 1.46 -1.45
N MET A 152 -5.69 1.70 -1.04
CA MET A 152 -4.94 2.91 -1.37
C MET A 152 -3.80 2.60 -2.34
N SER A 153 -2.92 1.66 -1.97
CA SER A 153 -1.77 1.28 -2.78
C SER A 153 -1.30 -0.15 -2.50
N ALA A 154 -0.60 -0.73 -3.47
CA ALA A 154 0.14 -1.97 -3.33
C ALA A 154 1.60 -1.74 -3.73
N GLU A 155 2.50 -2.25 -2.91
CA GLU A 155 3.94 -2.25 -3.13
C GLU A 155 4.41 -3.70 -3.13
N THR A 156 5.23 -4.04 -4.13
CA THR A 156 5.98 -5.29 -4.15
C THR A 156 7.41 -4.96 -3.78
N ASP A 157 8.06 -5.85 -3.03
CA ASP A 157 9.50 -5.77 -2.70
C ASP A 157 10.45 -5.85 -3.91
N ASN A 158 9.92 -5.74 -5.14
CA ASN A 158 10.73 -5.63 -6.34
C ASN A 158 11.22 -4.19 -6.51
N ASP A 159 12.49 -4.03 -6.86
CA ASP A 159 13.12 -2.76 -7.22
C ASP A 159 12.54 -2.14 -8.52
N SER A 160 11.33 -2.52 -8.94
CA SER A 160 10.67 -2.02 -10.16
C SER A 160 10.52 -0.51 -10.18
N GLY A 161 10.50 0.12 -9.00
CA GLY A 161 10.25 1.54 -8.88
C GLY A 161 8.78 1.90 -9.16
N GLU A 162 7.88 0.93 -9.20
CA GLU A 162 6.45 1.12 -9.49
C GLU A 162 5.60 0.81 -8.26
N ILE A 163 4.52 1.57 -8.09
CA ILE A 163 3.56 1.41 -7.00
C ILE A 163 2.16 1.37 -7.61
N SER A 164 1.43 0.28 -7.40
CA SER A 164 0.02 0.24 -7.80
C SER A 164 -0.79 1.13 -6.86
N ILE A 165 -1.66 1.98 -7.40
CA ILE A 165 -2.47 2.91 -6.61
C ILE A 165 -3.95 2.81 -6.99
N SER A 166 -4.82 3.28 -6.10
CA SER A 166 -6.23 3.45 -6.42
C SER A 166 -6.45 4.57 -7.44
N TYR A 167 -7.46 4.41 -8.31
CA TYR A 167 -7.86 5.45 -9.28
C TYR A 167 -8.22 6.78 -8.63
N SER A 168 -8.78 6.75 -7.41
CA SER A 168 -9.10 7.96 -6.65
C SER A 168 -7.85 8.77 -6.26
N SER A 169 -6.68 8.13 -6.23
CA SER A 169 -5.39 8.75 -5.92
C SER A 169 -4.75 9.49 -7.11
N LEU A 170 -5.24 9.29 -8.34
CA LEU A 170 -4.78 10.09 -9.49
C LEU A 170 -5.10 11.57 -9.32
N PRO A 171 -4.31 12.49 -9.89
CA PRO A 171 -4.67 13.90 -9.93
C PRO A 171 -6.07 14.13 -10.52
N LYS A 172 -6.79 15.15 -10.02
CA LYS A 172 -8.15 15.47 -10.48
C LYS A 172 -8.22 15.70 -12.00
N LYS A 173 -7.18 16.31 -12.59
CA LYS A 173 -7.09 16.53 -14.04
C LYS A 173 -7.07 15.21 -14.83
N SER A 174 -6.30 14.23 -14.37
CA SER A 174 -6.21 12.90 -14.99
C SER A 174 -7.57 12.20 -15.00
N ARG A 175 -8.31 12.28 -13.90
CA ARG A 175 -9.65 11.68 -13.81
C ARG A 175 -10.65 12.36 -14.73
N ILE A 176 -10.66 13.70 -14.78
CA ILE A 176 -11.51 14.45 -15.72
C ILE A 176 -11.18 14.10 -17.17
N PHE A 177 -9.90 14.01 -17.52
CA PHE A 177 -9.47 13.61 -18.87
C PHE A 177 -10.00 12.21 -19.21
N THR A 178 -9.82 11.25 -18.32
CA THR A 178 -10.29 9.87 -18.50
C THR A 178 -11.80 9.81 -18.70
N GLU A 179 -12.58 10.46 -17.83
CA GLU A 179 -14.04 10.50 -17.91
C GLU A 179 -14.55 11.18 -19.20
N THR A 180 -13.82 12.19 -19.68
CA THR A 180 -14.18 12.95 -20.89
C THR A 180 -13.93 12.14 -22.16
N HIS A 181 -12.79 11.45 -22.25
CA HIS A 181 -12.34 10.81 -23.49
C HIS A 181 -12.63 9.31 -23.55
N PHE A 182 -12.81 8.66 -22.40
CA PHE A 182 -13.10 7.22 -22.27
C PHE A 182 -14.33 6.96 -21.39
N PRO A 183 -15.50 7.58 -21.69
CA PRO A 183 -16.68 7.46 -20.85
C PRO A 183 -17.17 6.00 -20.78
N GLY A 184 -17.42 5.53 -19.56
CA GLY A 184 -17.96 4.19 -19.30
C GLY A 184 -16.95 3.04 -19.46
N ILE A 185 -15.67 3.32 -19.73
CA ILE A 185 -14.63 2.30 -19.78
C ILE A 185 -14.10 2.04 -18.36
N THR A 186 -14.05 0.78 -17.96
CA THR A 186 -13.55 0.40 -16.63
C THR A 186 -12.03 0.57 -16.54
N VAL A 187 -11.56 1.14 -15.44
CA VAL A 187 -10.13 1.21 -15.08
C VAL A 187 -9.64 -0.18 -14.71
N SER A 188 -8.56 -0.63 -15.34
CA SER A 188 -7.94 -1.93 -15.08
C SER A 188 -6.81 -1.84 -14.06
N SER A 189 -5.94 -0.85 -14.18
CA SER A 189 -4.87 -0.60 -13.20
C SER A 189 -4.43 0.86 -13.25
N VAL A 190 -3.87 1.32 -12.13
CA VAL A 190 -3.16 2.60 -12.05
C VAL A 190 -1.82 2.34 -11.38
N VAL A 191 -0.75 2.73 -12.04
CA VAL A 191 0.62 2.63 -11.52
C VAL A 191 1.19 4.02 -11.36
N LYS A 192 1.96 4.21 -10.28
CA LYS A 192 2.73 5.41 -10.00
C LYS A 192 4.20 5.03 -9.91
N ASN A 193 5.06 5.71 -10.67
CA ASN A 193 6.50 5.57 -10.55
C ASN A 193 7.01 6.24 -9.26
N LYS A 194 8.01 5.65 -8.61
CA LYS A 194 8.69 6.22 -7.43
C LYS A 194 9.46 7.49 -7.81
N VAL A 195 9.93 7.57 -9.06
CA VAL A 195 10.63 8.72 -9.64
C VAL A 195 10.00 9.03 -10.99
N ILE A 196 9.92 10.32 -11.32
CA ILE A 196 9.47 10.77 -12.65
C ILE A 196 10.47 10.25 -13.70
N ASP A 197 9.97 9.63 -14.76
CA ASP A 197 10.82 9.10 -15.82
C ASP A 197 11.45 10.20 -16.70
N SER A 198 12.27 9.81 -17.67
CA SER A 198 12.93 10.75 -18.58
C SER A 198 11.99 11.50 -19.52
N ASP A 199 10.77 10.98 -19.76
CA ASP A 199 9.73 11.61 -20.57
C ASP A 199 8.79 12.50 -19.73
N GLY A 200 9.00 12.58 -18.40
CA GLY A 200 8.19 13.38 -17.48
C GLY A 200 6.95 12.66 -16.95
N ILE A 201 6.86 11.34 -17.14
CA ILE A 201 5.72 10.52 -16.75
C ILE A 201 5.87 10.08 -15.29
N LEU A 202 4.79 10.19 -14.54
CA LEU A 202 4.69 9.70 -13.15
C LEU A 202 3.59 8.67 -12.97
N TYR A 203 2.51 8.77 -13.73
CA TYR A 203 1.36 7.88 -13.60
C TYR A 203 1.02 7.22 -14.93
N GLU A 204 0.74 5.93 -14.88
CA GLU A 204 0.23 5.14 -15.99
C GLU A 204 -1.16 4.61 -15.62
N LEU A 205 -2.14 4.81 -16.51
CA LEU A 205 -3.52 4.35 -16.36
C LEU A 205 -3.87 3.40 -17.48
N LYS A 206 -4.19 2.14 -17.14
CA LYS A 206 -4.66 1.13 -18.09
C LYS A 206 -6.16 0.92 -17.98
N LEU A 207 -6.83 0.87 -19.12
CA LEU A 207 -8.28 0.72 -19.24
C LEU A 207 -8.65 -0.65 -19.85
N SER A 208 -9.85 -1.12 -19.53
CA SER A 208 -10.36 -2.45 -19.92
C SER A 208 -10.52 -2.66 -21.44
N ASN A 209 -10.56 -1.58 -22.21
CA ASN A 209 -10.57 -1.61 -23.68
C ASN A 209 -9.16 -1.61 -24.30
N GLY A 210 -8.11 -1.76 -23.49
CA GLY A 210 -6.71 -1.77 -23.93
C GLY A 210 -6.13 -0.38 -24.21
N ALA A 211 -6.81 0.69 -23.79
CA ALA A 211 -6.21 2.03 -23.79
C ALA A 211 -5.27 2.21 -22.59
N GLU A 212 -4.18 2.90 -22.81
CA GLU A 212 -3.15 3.25 -21.83
C GLU A 212 -2.91 4.76 -21.92
N ILE A 213 -2.84 5.41 -20.76
CA ILE A 213 -2.73 6.86 -20.65
C ILE A 213 -1.66 7.20 -19.62
N ASP A 214 -0.65 7.93 -20.07
CA ASP A 214 0.42 8.42 -19.20
C ASP A 214 0.17 9.87 -18.81
N PHE A 215 0.40 10.17 -17.54
CA PHE A 215 0.27 11.50 -16.99
C PHE A 215 1.56 11.97 -16.30
N ASP A 216 1.80 13.28 -16.40
CA ASP A 216 2.78 13.98 -15.60
C ASP A 216 2.31 14.11 -14.12
N PRO A 217 3.17 14.60 -13.19
CA PRO A 217 2.81 14.75 -11.78
C PRO A 217 1.57 15.63 -11.54
N GLU A 218 1.32 16.62 -12.39
CA GLU A 218 0.19 17.54 -12.31
C GLU A 218 -1.10 16.96 -12.89
N GLY A 219 -1.02 15.78 -13.53
CA GLY A 219 -2.13 15.07 -14.14
C GLY A 219 -2.48 15.53 -15.56
N ASN A 220 -1.56 16.19 -16.26
CA ASN A 220 -1.71 16.46 -17.68
C ASN A 220 -1.27 15.21 -18.45
N TRP A 221 -2.05 14.82 -19.47
CA TRP A 221 -1.70 13.67 -20.30
C TRP A 221 -0.43 13.95 -21.09
N MET A 222 0.44 12.93 -21.18
CA MET A 222 1.70 12.95 -21.91
C MET A 222 1.64 12.00 -23.10
N GLU A 223 1.02 10.84 -22.92
CA GLU A 223 0.83 9.83 -23.95
C GLU A 223 -0.56 9.19 -23.81
N VAL A 224 -1.17 8.88 -24.95
CA VAL A 224 -2.38 8.07 -25.03
C VAL A 224 -2.19 7.07 -26.15
N GLU A 225 -2.24 5.79 -25.81
CA GLU A 225 -2.20 4.71 -26.78
C GLU A 225 -3.36 3.74 -26.58
N ASN A 226 -3.66 2.97 -27.62
CA ASN A 226 -4.53 1.81 -27.50
C ASN A 226 -3.93 0.66 -28.29
N LYS A 227 -3.76 -0.47 -27.60
CA LYS A 227 -3.06 -1.64 -28.12
C LYS A 227 -3.73 -2.27 -29.35
N TYR A 228 -5.06 -2.14 -29.48
CA TYR A 228 -5.84 -2.89 -30.47
C TYR A 228 -6.73 -2.01 -31.37
N HIS A 229 -7.01 -0.78 -30.94
CA HIS A 229 -8.04 0.07 -31.53
C HIS A 229 -7.57 1.51 -31.73
N LYS A 230 -8.37 2.30 -32.44
CA LYS A 230 -8.12 3.74 -32.56
C LYS A 230 -8.33 4.43 -31.21
N ILE A 231 -7.50 5.41 -30.91
CA ILE A 231 -7.75 6.33 -29.79
C ILE A 231 -8.93 7.27 -30.12
N PRO A 232 -9.62 7.84 -29.12
CA PRO A 232 -10.66 8.83 -29.36
C PRO A 232 -10.14 10.03 -30.17
N SER A 233 -10.81 10.36 -31.27
CA SER A 233 -10.39 11.49 -32.13
C SER A 233 -10.44 12.85 -31.42
N SER A 234 -11.19 12.95 -30.31
CA SER A 234 -11.25 14.15 -29.46
C SER A 234 -9.94 14.45 -28.73
N ILE A 235 -9.00 13.50 -28.68
CA ILE A 235 -7.66 13.69 -28.08
C ILE A 235 -6.68 14.28 -29.11
N ILE A 236 -6.91 14.03 -30.41
CA ILE A 236 -5.96 14.36 -31.47
C ILE A 236 -6.18 15.82 -31.92
N PRO A 237 -5.13 16.66 -31.96
CA PRO A 237 -5.23 18.02 -32.52
C PRO A 237 -5.78 18.01 -33.94
N SER A 238 -6.71 18.91 -34.24
CA SER A 238 -7.43 18.95 -35.54
C SER A 238 -6.53 18.91 -36.78
N PRO A 239 -5.41 19.68 -36.87
CA PRO A 239 -4.51 19.61 -38.02
C PRO A 239 -3.89 18.21 -38.23
N ILE A 240 -3.53 17.53 -37.13
CA ILE A 240 -2.95 16.19 -37.14
C ILE A 240 -4.01 15.16 -37.56
N LEU A 241 -5.23 15.27 -37.03
CA LEU A 241 -6.34 14.39 -37.41
C LEU A 241 -6.65 14.49 -38.91
N LEU A 242 -6.70 15.71 -39.45
CA LEU A 242 -6.93 15.93 -40.88
C LEU A 242 -5.79 15.34 -41.73
N TYR A 243 -4.54 15.59 -41.34
CA TYR A 243 -3.37 15.05 -42.04
C TYR A 243 -3.40 13.52 -42.07
N THR A 244 -3.64 12.89 -40.92
CA THR A 244 -3.65 11.42 -40.80
C THR A 244 -4.79 10.79 -41.59
N GLN A 245 -6.00 11.38 -41.58
CA GLN A 245 -7.12 10.89 -42.39
C GLN A 245 -6.87 10.99 -43.90
N GLN A 246 -6.16 12.03 -44.34
CA GLN A 246 -5.85 12.24 -45.75
C GLN A 246 -4.74 11.30 -46.26
N ASN A 247 -3.69 11.10 -45.47
CA ASN A 247 -2.49 10.39 -45.90
C ASN A 247 -2.46 8.91 -45.48
N TYR A 248 -3.21 8.55 -44.44
CA TYR A 248 -3.33 7.20 -43.90
C TYR A 248 -4.82 6.80 -43.77
N PRO A 249 -5.55 6.69 -44.89
CA PRO A 249 -6.98 6.38 -44.86
C PRO A 249 -7.25 4.95 -44.38
N VAL A 250 -8.53 4.68 -44.13
CA VAL A 250 -9.06 3.35 -43.75
C VAL A 250 -8.47 2.25 -44.65
N PRO A 251 -8.00 1.11 -44.08
CA PRO A 251 -8.23 0.66 -42.70
C PRO A 251 -7.23 1.19 -41.67
N LEU A 252 -6.29 2.06 -42.04
CA LEU A 252 -5.34 2.63 -41.10
C LEU A 252 -6.01 3.64 -40.15
N PHE A 253 -5.50 3.72 -38.94
CA PHE A 253 -5.98 4.64 -37.91
C PHE A 253 -4.85 5.03 -36.96
N VAL A 254 -5.02 6.17 -36.26
CA VAL A 254 -4.13 6.56 -35.17
C VAL A 254 -4.42 5.70 -33.95
N LYS A 255 -3.43 4.91 -33.52
CA LYS A 255 -3.48 4.07 -32.32
C LYS A 255 -2.75 4.69 -31.13
N GLY A 256 -1.92 5.72 -31.34
CA GLY A 256 -1.21 6.40 -30.27
C GLY A 256 -0.90 7.87 -30.58
N ILE A 257 -0.82 8.69 -29.53
CA ILE A 257 -0.33 10.06 -29.59
C ILE A 257 0.47 10.39 -28.33
N LYS A 258 1.69 10.91 -28.52
CA LYS A 258 2.61 11.32 -27.47
C LYS A 258 3.02 12.78 -27.64
N LYS A 259 3.00 13.55 -26.56
CA LYS A 259 3.59 14.89 -26.52
C LYS A 259 5.11 14.78 -26.46
N LYS A 260 5.77 15.58 -27.28
CA LYS A 260 7.23 15.70 -27.31
C LYS A 260 7.60 17.17 -27.24
N ILE A 261 8.86 17.45 -26.91
CA ILE A 261 9.39 18.82 -26.83
C ILE A 261 9.18 19.62 -28.12
N TYR A 262 9.15 18.95 -29.28
CA TYR A 262 8.95 19.56 -30.59
C TYR A 262 7.47 19.69 -30.98
N GLY A 263 6.54 19.05 -30.27
CA GLY A 263 5.13 18.96 -30.65
C GLY A 263 4.54 17.59 -30.32
N TYR A 264 4.20 16.82 -31.35
CA TYR A 264 3.50 15.55 -31.21
C TYR A 264 4.16 14.44 -32.03
N LYS A 265 4.15 13.23 -31.47
CA LYS A 265 4.38 11.98 -32.19
C LYS A 265 3.06 11.22 -32.26
N THR A 266 2.67 10.70 -33.41
CA THR A 266 1.49 9.81 -33.52
C THR A 266 1.90 8.47 -34.11
N GLU A 267 1.37 7.40 -33.55
CA GLU A 267 1.55 6.05 -34.09
C GLU A 267 0.32 5.63 -34.90
N ILE A 268 0.54 5.18 -36.13
CA ILE A 268 -0.48 4.61 -37.01
C ILE A 268 -0.57 3.10 -36.78
N SER A 269 -1.74 2.51 -37.00
CA SER A 269 -2.02 1.09 -36.75
C SER A 269 -1.15 0.09 -37.53
N ASN A 270 -0.38 0.53 -38.52
CA ASN A 270 0.63 -0.26 -39.22
C ASN A 270 2.05 -0.09 -38.67
N GLY A 271 2.22 0.58 -37.53
CA GLY A 271 3.49 0.83 -36.87
C GLY A 271 4.26 2.05 -37.39
N VAL A 272 3.68 2.84 -38.30
CA VAL A 272 4.34 4.08 -38.77
C VAL A 272 4.18 5.18 -37.73
N ASP A 273 5.30 5.79 -37.35
CA ASP A 273 5.34 6.93 -36.45
C ASP A 273 5.51 8.25 -37.21
N LEU A 274 4.70 9.25 -36.87
CA LEU A 274 4.68 10.55 -37.53
C LEU A 274 5.01 11.66 -36.53
N LYS A 275 5.89 12.58 -36.93
CA LYS A 275 6.25 13.77 -36.15
C LYS A 275 5.47 14.98 -36.65
N PHE A 276 4.94 15.75 -35.71
CA PHE A 276 4.29 17.03 -35.95
C PHE A 276 4.87 18.08 -35.00
N ASP A 277 4.92 19.32 -35.47
CA ASP A 277 5.26 20.44 -34.60
C ASP A 277 4.12 20.77 -33.62
N ILE A 278 4.34 21.76 -32.76
CA ILE A 278 3.33 22.20 -31.77
C ILE A 278 2.02 22.72 -32.40
N ASN A 279 2.06 23.16 -33.66
CA ASN A 279 0.89 23.62 -34.41
C ASN A 279 0.21 22.48 -35.20
N GLY A 280 0.75 21.26 -35.15
CA GLY A 280 0.26 20.11 -35.89
C GLY A 280 0.70 20.07 -37.35
N ILE A 281 1.77 20.79 -37.72
CA ILE A 281 2.38 20.73 -39.05
C ILE A 281 3.27 19.49 -39.11
N PHE A 282 3.10 18.68 -40.15
CA PHE A 282 3.89 17.46 -40.35
C PHE A 282 5.37 17.78 -40.56
N LEU A 283 6.23 17.13 -39.78
CA LEU A 283 7.69 17.29 -39.80
C LEU A 283 8.39 16.12 -40.51
N GLY A 284 7.83 14.92 -40.46
CA GLY A 284 8.44 13.73 -41.02
C GLY A 284 7.98 12.44 -40.33
N ILE A 285 8.52 11.33 -40.79
CA ILE A 285 8.38 10.01 -40.16
C ILE A 285 9.48 9.87 -39.09
N ASP A 286 9.17 9.18 -37.98
CA ASP A 286 10.16 8.77 -36.97
C ASP A 286 10.77 7.43 -37.40
N ASP A 287 12.03 7.44 -37.85
CA ASP A 287 12.80 6.26 -38.25
C ASP A 287 13.63 5.70 -37.08
#